data_AF-A0A6V8DLF2-F1
#
_entry.id   AF-A0A6V8DLF2-F1
#
_cell.length_a   1.000
_cell.length_b   1.000
_cell.length_c   1.000
_cell.angle_alpha   90.00
_cell.angle_beta   90.00
_cell.angle_gamma   90.00
#
_symmetry.space_group_name_H-M   'P 1'
#
loop_
_entity.id
_entity.type
_entity.pdbx_description
1 polymer ?
#
loop_
_entity_poly.entity_id
_entity_poly.type
_entity_poly.pdbx_seq_one_letter_code
_entity_poly.pdbx_strand_id
1 'polypeptide(L)'
;MAMAMPVEVESSQEEDSVGWWVETTVDRDGNGIGDMVEVHKDNPIFLDEDGTLPLIVDFDHTPDEFDIAMLEREVGYEHQWTLKHIDALAGRIHVDQILETTSLPGVVMLELDGILSIHNGDAAVLHGVDTVWADTGYDGAGATVAIIDTGIDGAHASLDDLDDDNSTYDPKVIGFYDPVNNPSLTNGTEVFPYDDQGHGSHCAGTTAGTGAPTYEHIGMAPQANLVGVKVLDAGGSGSFATVMAGMQWT
;
A
#
# COMPACT_ATOMS: atom_id res chain seq x y z
N MET A 1 -47.18 39.77 18.17
CA MET A 1 -45.82 39.45 17.68
C MET A 1 -45.16 38.60 18.74
N ALA A 2 -44.87 37.33 18.43
CA ALA A 2 -44.28 36.39 19.38
C ALA A 2 -42.77 36.65 19.49
N MET A 3 -42.27 36.73 20.73
CA MET A 3 -40.84 36.77 21.05
C MET A 3 -40.31 35.33 21.03
N ALA A 4 -39.19 35.10 20.34
CA ALA A 4 -38.49 33.82 20.42
C ALA A 4 -37.64 33.78 21.70
N MET A 5 -37.79 32.73 22.50
CA MET A 5 -36.89 32.44 23.62
C MET A 5 -35.80 31.49 23.13
N PRO A 6 -34.53 31.68 23.53
CA PRO A 6 -33.49 30.70 23.24
C PRO A 6 -33.72 29.44 24.08
N VAL A 7 -33.53 28.28 23.46
CA VAL A 7 -33.50 26.98 24.12
C VAL A 7 -32.10 26.81 24.70
N GLU A 8 -31.99 26.66 26.02
CA GLU A 8 -30.76 26.20 26.66
C GLU A 8 -30.55 24.74 26.30
N VAL A 9 -29.39 24.42 25.71
CA VAL A 9 -28.95 23.05 25.51
C VAL A 9 -28.32 22.62 26.84
N GLU A 10 -28.97 21.72 27.56
CA GLU A 10 -28.36 21.04 28.71
C GLU A 10 -27.09 20.32 28.24
N SER A 11 -25.98 20.57 28.93
CA SER A 11 -24.71 19.89 28.72
C SER A 11 -24.91 18.39 28.98
N SER A 12 -24.98 17.61 27.90
CA SER A 12 -24.79 16.16 28.00
C SER A 12 -23.41 15.90 28.57
N GLN A 13 -23.39 15.07 29.60
CA GLN A 13 -22.21 14.59 30.31
C GLN A 13 -21.14 14.12 29.32
N GLU A 14 -19.87 14.41 29.62
CA GLU A 14 -18.70 13.84 28.93
C GLU A 14 -18.86 12.32 28.90
N GLU A 15 -19.23 11.77 27.74
CA GLU A 15 -18.92 10.38 27.44
C GLU A 15 -17.40 10.33 27.39
N ASP A 16 -16.77 9.54 28.26
CA ASP A 16 -15.36 9.16 28.13
C ASP A 16 -15.18 8.65 26.69
N SER A 17 -14.67 9.49 25.80
CA SER A 17 -14.50 9.14 24.40
C SER A 17 -13.44 8.05 24.36
N VAL A 18 -13.87 6.81 24.17
CA VAL A 18 -12.98 5.68 23.94
C VAL A 18 -12.05 6.09 22.79
N GLY A 19 -10.74 6.08 23.05
CA GLY A 19 -9.73 6.48 22.08
C GLY A 19 -9.83 5.63 20.81
N TRP A 20 -9.44 6.20 19.66
CA TRP A 20 -9.53 5.53 18.36
C TRP A 20 -8.71 4.22 18.31
N TRP A 21 -7.66 4.14 19.13
CA TRP A 21 -6.76 2.99 19.28
C TRP A 21 -7.40 1.76 19.95
N VAL A 22 -8.64 1.85 20.48
CA VAL A 22 -9.30 0.72 21.14
C VAL A 22 -10.04 -0.19 20.14
N GLU A 23 -10.57 0.38 19.06
CA GLU A 23 -11.30 -0.35 18.01
C GLU A 23 -10.71 -0.02 16.64
N THR A 24 -9.46 -0.45 16.41
CA THR A 24 -8.75 -0.26 15.15
C THR A 24 -8.56 -1.58 14.40
N THR A 25 -8.47 -1.51 13.07
CA THR A 25 -8.07 -2.66 12.25
C THR A 25 -6.56 -2.86 12.18
N VAL A 26 -5.80 -1.89 12.68
CA VAL A 26 -4.32 -1.90 12.69
C VAL A 26 -3.77 -2.87 13.74
N ASP A 27 -4.47 -3.01 14.86
CA ASP A 27 -4.18 -3.92 15.97
C ASP A 27 -5.44 -4.79 16.20
N ARG A 28 -5.45 -6.00 15.66
CA ARG A 28 -6.66 -6.85 15.66
C ARG A 28 -6.80 -7.65 16.95
N ASP A 29 -5.71 -7.86 17.67
CA ASP A 29 -5.72 -8.60 18.94
C ASP A 29 -5.80 -7.67 20.17
N GLY A 30 -5.67 -6.36 19.96
CA GLY A 30 -5.87 -5.30 20.94
C GLY A 30 -4.71 -5.21 21.94
N ASN A 31 -3.51 -5.60 21.55
CA ASN A 31 -2.34 -5.66 22.43
C ASN A 31 -1.51 -4.35 22.46
N GLY A 32 -1.90 -3.33 21.69
CA GLY A 32 -1.21 -2.04 21.56
C GLY A 32 -0.03 -2.07 20.58
N ILE A 33 0.15 -3.16 19.83
CA ILE A 33 1.16 -3.34 18.80
C ILE A 33 0.40 -3.61 17.50
N GLY A 34 0.60 -2.76 16.50
CA GLY A 34 0.01 -2.99 15.19
C GLY A 34 0.50 -4.33 14.62
N ASP A 35 -0.42 -5.11 14.04
CA ASP A 35 -0.16 -6.46 13.52
C ASP A 35 1.07 -6.49 12.58
N MET A 36 1.28 -5.41 11.82
CA MET A 36 2.41 -5.28 10.88
C MET A 36 3.77 -5.16 11.56
N VAL A 37 3.84 -4.63 12.79
CA VAL A 37 5.07 -4.67 13.60
C VAL A 37 5.41 -6.13 13.93
N GLU A 38 4.42 -6.93 14.32
CA GLU A 38 4.63 -8.33 14.67
C GLU A 38 5.04 -9.19 13.48
N VAL A 39 4.45 -8.94 12.31
CA VAL A 39 4.77 -9.61 11.04
C VAL A 39 6.20 -9.29 10.60
N HIS A 40 6.63 -8.02 10.74
CA HIS A 40 7.89 -7.56 10.16
C HIS A 40 9.05 -7.41 11.15
N LYS A 41 8.85 -7.71 12.45
CA LYS A 41 9.91 -7.52 13.46
C LYS A 41 11.20 -8.30 13.20
N ASP A 42 11.11 -9.42 12.49
CA ASP A 42 12.26 -10.27 12.14
C ASP A 42 12.67 -10.10 10.66
N ASN A 43 12.03 -9.18 9.93
CA ASN A 43 12.25 -9.00 8.50
C ASN A 43 13.48 -8.08 8.25
N PRO A 44 14.53 -8.59 7.57
CA PRO A 44 15.76 -7.83 7.32
C PRO A 44 15.60 -6.54 6.50
N ILE A 45 14.45 -6.35 5.83
CA ILE A 45 14.17 -5.13 5.08
C ILE A 45 13.97 -3.93 6.04
N PHE A 46 13.40 -4.17 7.22
CA PHE A 46 13.09 -3.11 8.19
C PHE A 46 14.14 -2.97 9.29
N LEU A 47 14.90 -4.04 9.55
CA LEU A 47 15.97 -4.07 10.54
C LEU A 47 17.24 -3.40 10.03
N ASP A 48 17.84 -2.54 10.84
CA ASP A 48 19.20 -2.05 10.61
C ASP A 48 20.27 -2.95 11.24
N GLU A 49 21.54 -2.54 11.12
CA GLU A 49 22.68 -3.28 11.68
C GLU A 49 22.62 -3.44 13.21
N ASP A 50 21.89 -2.57 13.88
CA ASP A 50 21.73 -2.53 15.34
C ASP A 50 20.46 -3.27 15.82
N GLY A 51 19.69 -3.87 14.90
CA GLY A 51 18.49 -4.64 15.24
C GLY A 51 17.30 -3.78 15.68
N THR A 52 17.24 -2.53 15.22
CA THR A 52 16.13 -1.63 15.51
C THR A 52 15.10 -1.65 14.38
N LEU A 53 13.84 -1.36 14.71
CA LEU A 53 12.76 -1.17 13.75
C LEU A 53 12.35 0.31 13.68
N PRO A 54 12.00 0.81 12.49
CA PRO A 54 11.34 2.11 12.34
C PRO A 54 9.88 1.96 12.82
N LEU A 55 9.47 2.80 13.77
CA LEU A 55 8.15 2.78 14.39
C LEU A 55 7.54 4.18 14.48
N ILE A 56 6.22 4.23 14.42
CA ILE A 56 5.40 5.35 14.88
C ILE A 56 4.85 4.96 16.26
N VAL A 57 5.15 5.77 17.27
CA VAL A 57 4.67 5.62 18.64
C VAL A 57 3.54 6.62 18.85
N ASP A 58 2.31 6.11 18.94
CA ASP A 58 1.11 6.92 19.16
C ASP A 58 0.89 7.14 20.65
N PHE A 59 0.45 8.36 21.01
CA PHE A 59 0.16 8.76 22.38
C PHE A 59 -1.31 9.15 22.58
N ASP A 60 -1.79 9.07 23.83
CA ASP A 60 -3.12 9.58 24.23
C ASP A 60 -3.18 11.12 24.35
N HIS A 61 -2.06 11.80 24.08
CA HIS A 61 -1.91 13.25 24.11
C HIS A 61 -0.81 13.69 23.14
N THR A 62 -0.77 14.98 22.78
CA THR A 62 0.31 15.51 21.94
C THR A 62 1.66 15.38 22.67
N PRO A 63 2.60 14.57 22.16
CA PRO A 63 3.85 14.28 22.86
C PRO A 63 4.78 15.50 22.91
N ASP A 64 5.51 15.64 24.01
CA ASP A 64 6.46 16.71 24.26
C ASP A 64 7.90 16.19 24.51
N GLU A 65 8.80 17.09 24.93
CA GLU A 65 10.21 16.73 25.17
C GLU A 65 10.39 15.73 26.33
N PHE A 66 9.44 15.65 27.27
CA PHE A 66 9.48 14.67 28.36
C PHE A 66 9.13 13.27 27.86
N ASP A 67 8.20 13.14 26.91
CA ASP A 67 7.85 11.85 26.32
C ASP A 67 9.01 11.29 25.48
N ILE A 68 9.66 12.17 24.70
CA ILE A 68 10.86 11.81 23.94
C ILE A 68 11.97 11.35 24.89
N ALA A 69 12.26 12.13 25.93
CA ALA A 69 13.30 11.79 26.91
C ALA A 69 12.96 10.52 27.71
N MET A 70 11.68 10.22 27.92
CA MET A 70 11.23 8.96 28.53
C MET A 70 11.54 7.79 27.61
N LEU A 71 11.13 7.85 26.34
CA LEU A 71 11.40 6.79 25.36
C LEU A 71 12.91 6.56 25.18
N GLU A 72 13.69 7.63 25.06
CA GLU A 72 15.16 7.55 24.94
C GLU A 72 15.80 6.85 26.15
N ARG A 73 15.27 7.12 27.36
CA ARG A 73 15.82 6.57 28.61
C ARG A 73 15.42 5.12 28.85
N GLU A 74 14.14 4.80 28.68
CA GLU A 74 13.58 3.51 29.08
C GLU A 74 13.82 2.43 28.02
N VAL A 75 13.69 2.79 26.72
CA VAL A 75 13.71 1.81 25.61
C VAL A 75 14.78 2.09 24.56
N GLY A 76 15.64 3.09 24.80
CA GLY A 76 16.71 3.45 23.87
C GLY A 76 16.19 3.99 22.54
N TYR A 77 15.03 4.65 22.55
CA TYR A 77 14.40 5.20 21.35
C TYR A 77 15.31 6.22 20.64
N GLU A 78 15.42 6.08 19.33
CA GLU A 78 16.12 7.03 18.47
C GLU A 78 15.10 7.97 17.82
N HIS A 79 14.95 9.16 18.40
CA HIS A 79 13.98 10.12 17.90
C HIS A 79 14.32 10.63 16.49
N GLN A 80 13.33 10.61 15.60
CA GLN A 80 13.46 11.15 14.25
C GLN A 80 12.52 12.32 14.00
N TRP A 81 11.22 12.17 14.30
CA TRP A 81 10.21 13.19 14.07
C TRP A 81 9.16 13.27 15.18
N THR A 82 8.59 14.48 15.35
CA THR A 82 7.41 14.72 16.18
C THR A 82 6.20 15.03 15.29
N LEU A 83 5.16 14.21 15.33
CA LEU A 83 3.97 14.28 14.49
C LEU A 83 2.78 14.89 15.26
N LYS A 84 2.91 16.16 15.64
CA LYS A 84 1.99 16.86 16.57
C LYS A 84 0.51 16.96 16.14
N HIS A 85 0.17 16.63 14.90
CA HIS A 85 -1.21 16.67 14.41
C HIS A 85 -1.94 15.32 14.57
N ILE A 86 -1.19 14.27 14.88
CA ILE A 86 -1.71 12.91 15.11
C ILE A 86 -1.20 12.35 16.44
N ASP A 87 -0.69 13.22 17.33
CA ASP A 87 -0.24 12.83 18.67
C ASP A 87 0.77 11.67 18.69
N ALA A 88 1.73 11.68 17.76
CA ALA A 88 2.69 10.59 17.60
C ALA A 88 4.14 11.04 17.48
N LEU A 89 5.07 10.11 17.74
CA LEU A 89 6.51 10.25 17.53
C LEU A 89 6.98 9.19 16.53
N ALA A 90 7.83 9.54 15.58
CA ALA A 90 8.43 8.57 14.66
C ALA A 90 9.94 8.47 14.91
N GLY A 91 10.46 7.25 14.91
CA GLY A 91 11.85 6.96 15.26
C GLY A 91 12.12 5.46 15.29
N ARG A 92 13.21 5.04 15.92
CA ARG A 92 13.62 3.62 15.94
C ARG A 92 13.70 3.08 17.36
N ILE A 93 13.31 1.81 17.53
CA ILE A 93 13.39 1.08 18.82
C ILE A 93 13.95 -0.32 18.54
N HIS A 94 14.81 -0.82 19.43
CA HIS A 94 15.31 -2.19 19.35
C HIS A 94 14.16 -3.20 19.50
N VAL A 95 14.14 -4.26 18.69
CA VAL A 95 13.02 -5.26 18.65
C VAL A 95 12.64 -5.82 20.03
N ASP A 96 13.63 -6.05 20.88
CA ASP A 96 13.44 -6.58 22.24
C ASP A 96 12.66 -5.62 23.17
N GLN A 97 12.57 -4.34 22.82
CA GLN A 97 11.93 -3.30 23.62
C GLN A 97 10.49 -2.99 23.20
N ILE A 98 9.96 -3.62 22.15
CA ILE A 98 8.59 -3.36 21.64
C ILE A 98 7.55 -3.55 22.76
N LEU A 99 7.61 -4.68 23.49
CA LEU A 99 6.68 -4.98 24.58
C LEU A 99 6.82 -4.04 25.79
N GLU A 100 8.04 -3.59 26.09
CA GLU A 100 8.28 -2.64 27.18
C GLU A 100 7.71 -1.26 26.80
N THR A 101 7.83 -0.88 25.52
CA THR A 101 7.37 0.42 25.00
C THR A 101 5.87 0.59 25.13
N THR A 102 5.06 -0.45 24.86
CA THR A 102 3.59 -0.37 25.01
C THR A 102 3.13 -0.22 26.45
N SER A 103 3.99 -0.50 27.42
CA SER A 103 3.70 -0.35 28.84
C SER A 103 4.05 1.04 29.38
N LEU A 104 4.66 1.91 28.56
CA LEU A 104 5.08 3.24 28.98
C LEU A 104 3.89 4.21 29.09
N PRO A 105 3.94 5.14 30.06
CA PRO A 105 2.87 6.14 30.23
C PRO A 105 2.56 6.92 28.95
N GLY A 106 1.28 7.00 28.61
CA GLY A 106 0.78 7.77 27.49
C GLY A 106 0.91 7.09 26.13
N VAL A 107 1.74 6.04 25.99
CA VAL A 107 1.82 5.24 24.76
C VAL A 107 0.53 4.43 24.60
N VAL A 108 -0.11 4.55 23.45
CA VAL A 108 -1.36 3.85 23.14
C VAL A 108 -1.22 2.80 22.06
N MET A 109 -0.31 3.01 21.11
CA MET A 109 -0.05 2.04 20.03
C MET A 109 1.35 2.20 19.44
N LEU A 110 1.88 1.10 18.91
CA LEU A 110 3.07 1.07 18.07
C LEU A 110 2.70 0.63 16.66
N GLU A 111 2.95 1.47 15.67
CA GLU A 111 2.80 1.14 14.26
C GLU A 111 4.16 1.00 13.57
N LEU A 112 4.22 0.18 12.52
CA LEU A 112 5.42 0.07 11.70
C LEU A 112 5.56 1.34 10.85
N ASP A 113 6.67 2.07 11.00
CA ASP A 113 7.01 3.15 10.08
C ASP A 113 7.55 2.53 8.79
N GLY A 114 6.62 2.19 7.90
CA GLY A 114 6.89 1.48 6.66
C GLY A 114 7.91 2.22 5.79
N ILE A 115 8.91 1.49 5.29
CA ILE A 115 9.87 2.03 4.34
C ILE A 115 9.16 2.23 3.00
N LEU A 116 8.94 3.48 2.64
CA LEU A 116 8.47 3.85 1.30
C LEU A 116 9.68 4.17 0.43
N SER A 117 10.07 3.23 -0.42
CA SER A 117 11.01 3.50 -1.51
C SER A 117 10.26 3.61 -2.84
N ILE A 118 10.93 4.15 -3.86
CA ILE A 118 10.37 4.25 -5.22
C ILE A 118 10.31 2.86 -5.91
N HIS A 119 10.61 1.78 -5.19
CA HIS A 119 10.72 0.43 -5.71
C HIS A 119 9.47 -0.38 -5.37
N ASN A 120 8.83 -0.90 -6.40
CA ASN A 120 7.61 -1.71 -6.28
C ASN A 120 7.76 -2.95 -5.37
N GLY A 121 8.98 -3.50 -5.27
CA GLY A 121 9.25 -4.70 -4.44
C GLY A 121 8.97 -4.48 -2.96
N ASP A 122 9.22 -3.28 -2.43
CA ASP A 122 9.04 -3.00 -1.00
C ASP A 122 7.56 -2.91 -0.62
N ALA A 123 6.71 -2.49 -1.56
CA ALA A 123 5.26 -2.41 -1.34
C ALA A 123 4.63 -3.80 -1.16
N ALA A 124 5.11 -4.81 -1.89
CA ALA A 124 4.61 -6.17 -1.76
C ALA A 124 4.90 -6.75 -0.37
N VAL A 125 6.13 -6.56 0.11
CA VAL A 125 6.54 -6.96 1.46
C VAL A 125 5.78 -6.17 2.51
N LEU A 126 5.70 -4.84 2.39
CA LEU A 126 5.01 -3.99 3.36
C LEU A 126 3.52 -4.31 3.47
N HIS A 127 2.89 -4.89 2.45
CA HIS A 127 1.49 -5.33 2.52
C HIS A 127 1.33 -6.82 2.84
N GLY A 128 2.41 -7.51 3.21
CA GLY A 128 2.42 -8.93 3.56
C GLY A 128 2.11 -9.85 2.37
N VAL A 129 2.27 -9.40 1.14
CA VAL A 129 1.92 -10.20 -0.05
C VAL A 129 2.85 -11.40 -0.20
N ASP A 130 4.11 -11.26 0.19
CA ASP A 130 5.08 -12.35 0.30
C ASP A 130 4.62 -13.44 1.29
N THR A 131 4.04 -13.05 2.43
CA THR A 131 3.48 -13.99 3.40
C THR A 131 2.25 -14.72 2.84
N VAL A 132 1.39 -14.01 2.10
CA VAL A 132 0.25 -14.64 1.40
C VAL A 132 0.74 -15.70 0.41
N TRP A 133 1.75 -15.41 -0.40
CA TRP A 133 2.34 -16.38 -1.32
C TRP A 133 2.87 -17.61 -0.58
N ALA A 134 3.64 -17.40 0.49
CA ALA A 134 4.26 -18.48 1.26
C ALA A 134 3.23 -19.38 1.96
N ASP A 135 2.19 -18.78 2.55
CA ASP A 135 1.23 -19.49 3.39
C ASP A 135 0.09 -20.14 2.58
N THR A 136 -0.28 -19.53 1.46
CA THR A 136 -1.45 -19.96 0.68
C THR A 136 -1.11 -20.53 -0.69
N GLY A 137 0.05 -20.14 -1.25
CA GLY A 137 0.40 -20.43 -2.64
C GLY A 137 -0.41 -19.63 -3.66
N TYR A 138 -1.20 -18.62 -3.25
CA TYR A 138 -1.96 -17.78 -4.17
C TYR A 138 -1.13 -16.63 -4.70
N ASP A 139 -0.81 -16.67 -5.99
CA ASP A 139 0.02 -15.70 -6.73
C ASP A 139 -0.75 -15.02 -7.88
N GLY A 140 -2.07 -15.17 -7.91
CA GLY A 140 -2.94 -14.64 -8.95
C GLY A 140 -3.25 -15.61 -10.10
N ALA A 141 -2.70 -16.82 -10.10
CA ALA A 141 -2.97 -17.81 -11.15
C ALA A 141 -4.47 -18.03 -11.37
N GLY A 142 -4.90 -17.94 -12.64
CA GLY A 142 -6.30 -18.10 -13.05
C GLY A 142 -7.18 -16.85 -12.88
N ALA A 143 -6.63 -15.75 -12.35
CA ALA A 143 -7.29 -14.45 -12.37
C ALA A 143 -6.90 -13.64 -13.62
N THR A 144 -7.72 -12.63 -13.92
CA THR A 144 -7.45 -11.62 -14.96
C THR A 144 -7.72 -10.25 -14.38
N VAL A 145 -6.79 -9.31 -14.55
CA VAL A 145 -6.91 -7.93 -14.07
C VAL A 145 -6.86 -6.97 -15.26
N ALA A 146 -7.85 -6.08 -15.34
CA ALA A 146 -7.87 -5.02 -16.34
C ALA A 146 -7.16 -3.76 -15.82
N ILE A 147 -6.20 -3.25 -16.58
CA ILE A 147 -5.50 -1.99 -16.30
C ILE A 147 -6.08 -0.90 -17.20
N ILE A 148 -6.91 -0.03 -16.62
CA ILE A 148 -7.57 1.07 -17.32
C ILE A 148 -6.73 2.35 -17.13
N ASP A 149 -5.79 2.61 -18.05
CA ASP A 149 -4.74 3.63 -17.87
C ASP A 149 -4.19 4.17 -19.20
N THR A 150 -2.90 4.55 -19.29
CA THR A 150 -2.21 5.00 -20.51
C THR A 150 -1.86 3.87 -21.49
N GLY A 151 -2.04 2.61 -21.10
CA GLY A 151 -1.70 1.44 -21.89
C GLY A 151 -0.87 0.44 -21.08
N ILE A 152 -0.34 -0.57 -21.75
CA ILE A 152 0.63 -1.53 -21.18
C ILE A 152 1.64 -1.84 -22.27
N ASP A 153 2.94 -1.71 -21.99
CA ASP A 153 4.00 -2.21 -22.86
C ASP A 153 4.04 -3.75 -22.82
N GLY A 154 3.36 -4.38 -23.77
CA GLY A 154 3.33 -5.84 -23.89
C GLY A 154 4.60 -6.47 -24.45
N ALA A 155 5.66 -5.69 -24.70
CA ALA A 155 6.98 -6.19 -25.07
C ALA A 155 7.99 -6.06 -23.91
N HIS A 156 7.57 -5.56 -22.75
CA HIS A 156 8.42 -5.49 -21.58
C HIS A 156 8.61 -6.89 -21.01
N ALA A 157 9.86 -7.27 -20.73
CA ALA A 157 10.29 -8.61 -20.26
C ALA A 157 9.70 -9.09 -18.91
N SER A 158 8.75 -8.37 -18.33
CA SER A 158 8.05 -8.71 -17.09
C SER A 158 6.52 -8.78 -17.32
N LEU A 159 6.09 -8.45 -18.54
CA LEU A 159 4.70 -8.25 -18.94
C LEU A 159 4.38 -8.89 -20.30
N ASP A 160 5.36 -9.44 -21.01
CA ASP A 160 5.22 -10.06 -22.33
C ASP A 160 4.71 -11.50 -22.24
N ASP A 161 5.18 -12.29 -21.27
CA ASP A 161 4.74 -13.66 -21.00
C ASP A 161 4.62 -13.96 -19.48
N LEU A 162 4.15 -15.16 -19.13
CA LEU A 162 3.90 -15.55 -17.74
C LEU A 162 5.13 -16.19 -17.06
N ASP A 163 6.03 -16.79 -17.83
CA ASP A 163 7.17 -17.57 -17.33
C ASP A 163 8.55 -17.03 -17.73
N ASP A 164 8.62 -15.88 -18.40
CA ASP A 164 9.84 -15.21 -18.87
C ASP A 164 10.68 -16.09 -19.81
N ASP A 165 10.05 -17.11 -20.42
CA ASP A 165 10.61 -17.97 -21.46
C ASP A 165 9.95 -17.67 -22.81
N ASN A 166 10.61 -16.82 -23.59
CA ASN A 166 10.16 -16.43 -24.93
C ASN A 166 10.04 -17.59 -25.96
N SER A 167 10.25 -18.86 -25.56
CA SER A 167 9.94 -20.07 -26.34
C SER A 167 8.57 -20.68 -26.06
N THR A 168 7.91 -20.31 -24.95
CA THR A 168 6.53 -20.67 -24.62
C THR A 168 5.56 -19.68 -25.29
N TYR A 169 4.26 -20.00 -25.26
CA TYR A 169 3.21 -19.14 -25.83
C TYR A 169 2.10 -18.94 -24.82
N ASP A 170 2.42 -18.18 -23.78
CA ASP A 170 1.59 -17.86 -22.62
C ASP A 170 1.65 -16.36 -22.32
N PRO A 171 1.10 -15.52 -23.22
CA PRO A 171 1.19 -14.07 -23.07
C PRO A 171 0.54 -13.60 -21.78
N LYS A 172 1.23 -12.75 -21.01
CA LYS A 172 0.63 -12.16 -19.81
C LYS A 172 -0.49 -11.18 -20.16
N VAL A 173 -0.29 -10.35 -21.18
CA VAL A 173 -1.34 -9.47 -21.69
C VAL A 173 -2.21 -10.22 -22.71
N ILE A 174 -3.38 -10.67 -22.28
CA ILE A 174 -4.30 -11.51 -23.08
C ILE A 174 -5.32 -10.70 -23.88
N GLY A 175 -5.37 -9.38 -23.68
CA GLY A 175 -6.24 -8.49 -24.43
C GLY A 175 -5.82 -7.02 -24.31
N PHE A 176 -6.08 -6.25 -25.36
CA PHE A 176 -5.79 -4.82 -25.40
C PHE A 176 -6.86 -4.03 -26.14
N TYR A 177 -7.37 -2.96 -25.50
CA TYR A 177 -8.33 -2.04 -26.09
C TYR A 177 -7.81 -0.60 -26.00
N ASP A 178 -7.89 0.12 -27.12
CA ASP A 178 -7.42 1.51 -27.24
C ASP A 178 -8.54 2.40 -27.81
N PRO A 179 -9.49 2.83 -26.96
CA PRO A 179 -10.52 3.79 -27.35
C PRO A 179 -9.98 5.19 -27.65
N VAL A 180 -8.74 5.52 -27.25
CA VAL A 180 -8.14 6.84 -27.49
C VAL A 180 -7.80 7.01 -28.97
N ASN A 181 -7.10 6.04 -29.56
CA ASN A 181 -6.65 6.13 -30.96
C ASN A 181 -7.41 5.20 -31.90
N ASN A 182 -7.97 4.10 -31.40
CA ASN A 182 -8.55 3.02 -32.19
C ASN A 182 -9.97 2.61 -31.71
N PRO A 183 -10.92 3.55 -31.53
CA PRO A 183 -12.20 3.27 -30.86
C PRO A 183 -13.10 2.24 -31.55
N SER A 184 -12.89 1.97 -32.84
CA SER A 184 -13.63 0.96 -33.59
C SER A 184 -13.07 -0.46 -33.47
N LEU A 185 -11.86 -0.63 -32.91
CA LEU A 185 -11.20 -1.92 -32.77
C LEU A 185 -11.45 -2.45 -31.35
N THR A 186 -12.45 -3.31 -31.18
CA THR A 186 -12.98 -3.72 -29.87
C THR A 186 -12.80 -5.21 -29.58
N ASN A 187 -12.16 -5.98 -30.46
CA ASN A 187 -12.01 -7.44 -30.27
C ASN A 187 -10.93 -7.79 -29.23
N GLY A 188 -10.10 -6.84 -28.81
CA GLY A 188 -9.05 -7.05 -27.81
C GLY A 188 -7.74 -7.62 -28.37
N THR A 189 -7.69 -7.98 -29.66
CA THR A 189 -6.51 -8.59 -30.30
C THR A 189 -6.05 -7.84 -31.56
N GLU A 190 -6.79 -6.79 -31.94
CA GLU A 190 -6.58 -6.03 -33.18
C GLU A 190 -5.42 -5.04 -33.09
N VAL A 191 -5.05 -4.66 -31.86
CA VAL A 191 -3.98 -3.70 -31.56
C VAL A 191 -2.98 -4.41 -30.64
N PHE A 192 -1.71 -4.43 -31.03
CA PHE A 192 -0.65 -4.93 -30.16
C PHE A 192 -0.55 -4.03 -28.92
N PRO A 193 -0.45 -4.57 -27.69
CA PRO A 193 -0.39 -3.76 -26.48
C PRO A 193 0.81 -2.81 -26.50
N TYR A 194 0.55 -1.54 -26.20
CA TYR A 194 1.60 -0.54 -26.07
C TYR A 194 1.23 0.49 -25.01
N ASP A 195 2.23 1.23 -24.54
CA ASP A 195 2.08 2.38 -23.66
C ASP A 195 3.02 3.49 -24.15
N ASP A 196 2.45 4.65 -24.47
CA ASP A 196 3.18 5.81 -24.98
C ASP A 196 3.40 6.89 -23.90
N GLN A 197 3.11 6.58 -22.63
CA GLN A 197 3.34 7.45 -21.48
C GLN A 197 4.14 6.75 -20.36
N GLY A 198 3.79 5.51 -20.01
CA GLY A 198 4.52 4.65 -19.06
C GLY A 198 3.82 4.38 -17.72
N HIS A 199 2.85 5.18 -17.32
CA HIS A 199 2.13 5.04 -16.05
C HIS A 199 1.33 3.73 -15.99
N GLY A 200 0.61 3.39 -17.05
CA GLY A 200 -0.13 2.14 -17.13
C GLY A 200 0.76 0.90 -17.07
N SER A 201 1.93 0.94 -17.72
CA SER A 201 2.92 -0.14 -17.62
C SER A 201 3.50 -0.28 -16.21
N HIS A 202 3.72 0.83 -15.51
CA HIS A 202 4.11 0.81 -14.10
C HIS A 202 3.03 0.18 -13.22
N CYS A 203 1.76 0.60 -13.37
CA CYS A 203 0.63 0.00 -12.65
C CYS A 203 0.45 -1.49 -12.95
N ALA A 204 0.64 -1.89 -14.21
CA ALA A 204 0.62 -3.29 -14.64
C ALA A 204 1.74 -4.11 -13.97
N GLY A 205 2.96 -3.56 -13.91
CA GLY A 205 4.09 -4.15 -13.21
C GLY A 205 3.81 -4.34 -11.71
N THR A 206 3.30 -3.31 -11.03
CA THR A 206 2.85 -3.40 -9.64
C THR A 206 1.83 -4.50 -9.43
N THR A 207 0.88 -4.63 -10.35
CA THR A 207 -0.21 -5.60 -10.24
C THR A 207 0.28 -7.02 -10.45
N ALA A 208 0.98 -7.30 -11.56
CA ALA A 208 1.21 -8.68 -12.02
C ALA A 208 2.53 -8.88 -12.77
N GLY A 209 3.49 -7.94 -12.67
CA GLY A 209 4.82 -8.14 -13.26
C GLY A 209 5.50 -9.39 -12.68
N THR A 210 6.13 -10.21 -13.52
CA THR A 210 6.92 -11.37 -13.06
C THR A 210 8.15 -10.93 -12.27
N GLY A 211 8.59 -9.69 -12.50
CA GLY A 211 9.79 -9.09 -11.92
C GLY A 211 11.03 -9.32 -12.80
N ALA A 212 10.92 -10.06 -13.90
CA ALA A 212 12.03 -10.29 -14.80
C ALA A 212 12.62 -8.99 -15.40
N PRO A 213 13.89 -9.02 -15.82
CA PRO A 213 14.79 -10.17 -15.79
C PRO A 213 15.52 -10.37 -14.45
N THR A 214 15.45 -9.42 -13.52
CA THR A 214 16.19 -9.49 -12.24
C THR A 214 15.41 -10.18 -11.13
N TYR A 215 14.09 -10.24 -11.24
CA TYR A 215 13.15 -10.76 -10.23
C TYR A 215 13.19 -9.99 -8.91
N GLU A 216 13.67 -8.75 -8.93
CA GLU A 216 13.75 -7.87 -7.75
C GLU A 216 12.45 -7.11 -7.49
N HIS A 217 11.59 -6.96 -8.51
CA HIS A 217 10.39 -6.12 -8.47
C HIS A 217 9.15 -6.88 -8.92
N ILE A 218 8.90 -8.02 -8.26
CA ILE A 218 7.74 -8.87 -8.52
C ILE A 218 6.45 -8.11 -8.15
N GLY A 219 5.44 -8.16 -9.01
CA GLY A 219 4.13 -7.59 -8.75
C GLY A 219 3.35 -8.40 -7.71
N MET A 220 2.22 -7.87 -7.25
CA MET A 220 1.43 -8.49 -6.17
C MET A 220 0.85 -9.87 -6.55
N ALA A 221 0.48 -10.04 -7.83
CA ALA A 221 -0.16 -11.22 -8.37
C ALA A 221 0.58 -11.64 -9.65
N PRO A 222 1.84 -12.11 -9.56
CA PRO A 222 2.72 -12.29 -10.72
C PRO A 222 2.21 -13.32 -11.74
N GLN A 223 1.30 -14.22 -11.35
CA GLN A 223 0.70 -15.21 -12.24
C GLN A 223 -0.71 -14.83 -12.73
N ALA A 224 -1.17 -13.60 -12.46
CA ALA A 224 -2.40 -13.09 -13.05
C ALA A 224 -2.21 -12.71 -14.53
N ASN A 225 -3.25 -12.93 -15.32
CA ASN A 225 -3.32 -12.39 -16.68
C ASN A 225 -3.71 -10.91 -16.64
N LEU A 226 -3.26 -10.15 -17.61
CA LEU A 226 -3.56 -8.73 -17.74
C LEU A 226 -4.39 -8.45 -19.00
N VAL A 227 -5.24 -7.45 -18.88
CA VAL A 227 -5.92 -6.82 -20.02
C VAL A 227 -5.64 -5.33 -19.99
N GLY A 228 -5.01 -4.79 -21.03
CA GLY A 228 -4.70 -3.36 -21.12
C GLY A 228 -5.84 -2.58 -21.76
N VAL A 229 -6.26 -1.50 -21.12
CA VAL A 229 -7.34 -0.62 -21.61
C VAL A 229 -6.84 0.82 -21.60
N LYS A 230 -6.34 1.27 -22.76
CA LYS A 230 -5.77 2.61 -22.93
C LYS A 230 -6.87 3.66 -23.02
N VAL A 231 -7.13 4.36 -21.92
CA VAL A 231 -8.13 5.46 -21.85
C VAL A 231 -7.50 6.84 -21.71
N LEU A 232 -6.19 6.89 -21.45
CA LEU A 232 -5.38 8.10 -21.35
C LEU A 232 -4.41 8.20 -22.54
N ASP A 233 -4.19 9.40 -23.06
CA ASP A 233 -3.25 9.69 -24.15
C ASP A 233 -1.78 9.74 -23.69
N ALA A 234 -0.87 10.00 -24.63
CA ALA A 234 0.58 10.11 -24.36
C ALA A 234 0.95 11.23 -23.36
N GLY A 235 0.06 12.18 -23.11
CA GLY A 235 0.21 13.21 -22.08
C GLY A 235 -0.31 12.78 -20.70
N GLY A 236 -0.81 11.54 -20.56
CA GLY A 236 -1.44 11.04 -19.34
C GLY A 236 -2.83 11.62 -19.10
N SER A 237 -3.47 12.16 -20.14
CA SER A 237 -4.77 12.82 -20.04
C SER A 237 -5.85 12.06 -20.80
N GLY A 238 -7.08 12.07 -20.29
CA GLY A 238 -8.21 11.41 -20.93
C GLY A 238 -9.53 12.08 -20.58
N SER A 239 -10.59 11.68 -21.28
CA SER A 239 -11.94 12.16 -20.99
C SER A 239 -12.71 11.13 -20.17
N PHE A 240 -13.66 11.59 -19.34
CA PHE A 240 -14.58 10.68 -18.65
C PHE A 240 -15.30 9.72 -19.61
N ALA A 241 -15.64 10.17 -20.82
CA ALA A 241 -16.28 9.32 -21.82
C ALA A 241 -15.36 8.16 -22.26
N THR A 242 -14.06 8.42 -22.42
CA THR A 242 -13.06 7.40 -22.79
C THR A 242 -12.86 6.41 -21.65
N VAL A 243 -12.77 6.89 -20.40
CA VAL A 243 -12.69 6.02 -19.21
C VAL A 243 -13.92 5.13 -19.10
N MET A 244 -15.12 5.69 -19.25
CA MET A 244 -16.37 4.92 -19.23
C MET A 244 -16.47 3.91 -20.37
N ALA A 245 -15.98 4.24 -21.57
CA ALA A 245 -15.91 3.29 -22.67
C ALA A 245 -14.96 2.12 -22.36
N GLY A 246 -13.82 2.41 -21.73
CA GLY A 246 -12.91 1.38 -21.23
C GLY A 246 -13.56 0.47 -20.18
N MET A 247 -14.20 1.05 -19.16
CA MET A 247 -14.91 0.30 -18.12
C MET A 247 -16.08 -0.54 -18.65
N GLN A 248 -16.75 -0.09 -19.73
CA GLN A 248 -17.83 -0.85 -20.33
C GLN A 248 -17.33 -2.04 -21.15
N TRP A 249 -16.11 -1.94 -21.68
CA TRP A 249 -15.51 -3.00 -22.49
C TRP A 249 -14.98 -4.16 -21.64
N THR A 250 -14.51 -3.88 -20.42
CA THR A 250 -14.07 -4.87 -19.41
C THR A 250 -15.22 -5.57 -18.73
#